data_AF-A0A251W7F8-F1
#
_entry.id   AF-A0A251W7F8-F1
#
_cell.length_a   1.000
_cell.length_b   1.000
_cell.length_c   1.000
_cell.angle_alpha   90.00
_cell.angle_beta   90.00
_cell.angle_gamma   90.00
#
_symmetry.space_group_name_H-M   'P 1'
#
loop_
_entity.id
_entity.type
_entity.pdbx_description
1 polymer ?
#
loop_
_entity_poly.entity_id
_entity_poly.type
_entity_poly.pdbx_seq_one_letter_code
_entity_poly.pdbx_strand_id
1 'polypeptide(L)' 'MAPSLEAAVSAIWIPGMDEAEWQEEVKAMMDRTYIVNEFMKGNVEVDSFLDWIDERYADPLEVFGLWVPG' A
#
# COMPACT_ATOMS: atom_id res chain seq x y z
N MET A 1 0.94 21.66 -6.03
CA MET A 1 -0.39 21.01 -6.12
C MET A 1 -0.45 20.02 -4.97
N ALA A 2 -1.39 20.18 -4.03
CA ALA A 2 -1.59 19.17 -3.00
C ALA A 2 -2.12 17.90 -3.68
N PRO A 3 -1.66 16.70 -3.30
CA PRO A 3 -2.23 15.45 -3.84
C PRO A 3 -3.74 15.45 -3.59
N SER A 4 -4.54 15.11 -4.62
CA SER A 4 -5.99 14.92 -4.42
C SER A 4 -6.21 13.75 -3.48
N LEU A 5 -7.23 13.85 -2.63
CA LEU A 5 -7.55 12.85 -1.60
C LEU A 5 -8.03 11.50 -2.18
N GLU A 6 -8.00 11.33 -3.50
CA GLU A 6 -8.59 10.21 -4.23
C GLU A 6 -7.76 8.92 -4.16
N ALA A 7 -6.47 9.02 -3.80
CA ALA A 7 -5.57 7.87 -3.65
C ALA A 7 -4.91 7.83 -2.26
N ALA A 8 -5.67 8.11 -1.21
CA ALA A 8 -5.17 7.99 0.16
C ALA A 8 -4.90 6.50 0.47
N VAL A 9 -3.62 6.11 0.53
CA VAL A 9 -3.21 4.80 1.02
C VAL A 9 -2.87 4.92 2.51
N SER A 10 -3.46 4.06 3.34
CA SER A 10 -3.21 4.04 4.77
C SER A 10 -1.89 3.33 5.11
N ALA A 11 -1.24 3.79 6.19
CA ALA A 11 -0.28 2.99 6.92
C ALA A 11 -1.01 1.95 7.78
N ILE A 12 -0.39 0.79 7.99
CA ILE A 12 -0.93 -0.37 8.69
C ILE A 12 -0.20 -0.53 10.01
N TRP A 13 -0.88 -0.27 11.12
CA TRP A 13 -0.32 -0.54 12.45
C TRP A 13 -0.62 -1.98 12.89
N ILE A 14 0.42 -2.76 13.16
CA ILE A 14 0.30 -4.13 13.68
C ILE A 14 0.61 -4.12 15.19
N PRO A 15 -0.23 -4.73 16.05
CA PRO A 15 0.07 -4.83 17.47
C PRO A 15 1.44 -5.48 17.73
N GLY A 16 2.29 -4.79 18.48
CA GLY A 16 3.65 -5.25 18.81
C GLY A 16 4.75 -4.62 17.97
N MET A 17 4.42 -3.80 16.95
CA MET A 17 5.42 -3.07 16.19
C MET A 17 6.25 -2.13 17.06
N ASP A 18 7.55 -2.16 16.85
CA ASP A 18 8.47 -1.16 17.39
C ASP A 18 8.57 0.09 16.49
N GLU A 19 9.34 1.08 16.92
CA GLU A 19 9.50 2.34 16.18
C GLU A 19 10.18 2.12 14.82
N ALA A 20 11.13 1.19 14.71
CA ALA A 20 11.82 0.95 13.44
C ALA A 20 10.86 0.31 12.43
N GLU A 21 10.09 -0.68 12.86
CA GLU A 21 9.04 -1.32 12.06
C GLU A 21 7.98 -0.30 11.64
N TRP A 22 7.61 0.63 12.53
CA TRP A 22 6.69 1.71 12.17
C TRP A 22 7.25 2.64 11.09
N GLN A 23 8.52 3.04 11.18
CA GLN A 23 9.14 3.87 10.15
C GLN A 23 9.24 3.15 8.80
N GLU A 24 9.48 1.83 8.81
CA GLU A 24 9.46 1.02 7.60
C GLU A 24 8.07 0.99 6.96
N GLU A 25 7.02 0.86 7.76
CA GLU A 25 5.64 0.87 7.26
C GLU A 25 5.21 2.25 6.75
N VAL A 26 5.60 3.34 7.41
CA VAL A 26 5.34 4.70 6.91
C VAL A 26 6.00 4.88 5.54
N LYS A 27 7.22 4.37 5.36
CA LYS A 27 7.89 4.39 4.05
C LYS A 27 7.14 3.53 3.03
N ALA A 28 6.72 2.32 3.41
CA ALA A 28 5.94 1.45 2.53
C ALA A 28 4.62 2.11 2.10
N MET A 29 3.91 2.77 3.02
CA MET A 29 2.71 3.57 2.71
C MET A 29 3.00 4.67 1.68
N MET A 30 4.11 5.40 1.80
CA MET A 30 4.49 6.42 0.83
C MET A 30 4.75 5.82 -0.55
N ASP A 31 5.45 4.69 -0.61
CA ASP A 31 5.73 3.97 -1.86
C ASP A 31 4.43 3.49 -2.53
N ARG A 32 3.49 2.91 -1.75
CA ARG A 32 2.16 2.53 -2.24
C ARG A 32 1.39 3.73 -2.79
N THR A 33 1.40 4.83 -2.05
CA THR A 33 0.70 6.07 -2.44
C THR A 33 1.20 6.57 -3.79
N TYR A 34 2.51 6.57 -4.00
CA TYR A 34 3.11 7.01 -5.26
C TYR A 34 2.65 6.13 -6.43
N ILE A 35 2.78 4.81 -6.30
CA ILE A 35 2.49 3.87 -7.39
C ILE A 35 0.99 3.85 -7.72
N VAL A 36 0.12 3.84 -6.72
CA VAL A 36 -1.33 3.92 -6.93
C VAL A 36 -1.70 5.23 -7.64
N ASN A 37 -1.08 6.36 -7.28
CA ASN A 37 -1.34 7.64 -7.93
C ASN A 37 -0.89 7.64 -9.41
N GLU A 38 0.27 7.06 -9.72
CA GLU A 38 0.74 6.96 -11.11
C GLU A 38 -0.11 5.99 -11.94
N PHE A 39 -0.59 4.89 -11.34
CA PHE A 39 -1.56 3.99 -11.96
C PHE A 39 -2.88 4.70 -12.26
N MET A 40 -3.44 5.45 -11.30
CA MET A 40 -4.69 6.20 -11.47
C MET A 40 -4.59 7.30 -12.54
N LYS A 41 -3.39 7.81 -12.83
CA LYS A 41 -3.13 8.76 -13.93
C LYS A 41 -2.97 8.08 -15.29
N GLY A 42 -2.90 6.75 -15.34
CA GLY A 42 -2.62 5.98 -16.56
C GLY A 42 -1.14 5.99 -16.97
N ASN A 43 -0.22 6.31 -16.05
CA ASN A 43 1.22 6.31 -16.31
C ASN A 43 1.88 4.94 -16.08
N VAL A 44 1.14 3.99 -15.50
CA VAL A 44 1.57 2.62 -15.22
C VAL A 44 0.60 1.67 -15.91
N GLU A 45 1.16 0.73 -16.68
CA GLU A 45 0.38 -0.33 -17.32
C GLU A 45 -0.25 -1.26 -16.27
N VAL A 46 -1.45 -1.77 -16.56
CA VAL A 46 -2.21 -2.63 -15.64
C VAL A 46 -1.39 -3.85 -15.22
N ASP A 47 -0.77 -4.55 -16.18
CA ASP A 47 0.01 -5.76 -15.89
C ASP A 47 1.20 -5.46 -14.96
N SER A 48 1.92 -4.36 -15.20
CA SER A 48 3.04 -3.95 -14.33
C SER A 48 2.59 -3.55 -12.93
N PHE A 49 1.40 -2.97 -12.79
CA PHE A 49 0.83 -2.67 -11.48
C PHE A 49 0.42 -3.95 -10.74
N LEU A 50 -0.16 -4.92 -11.44
CA LEU A 50 -0.53 -6.22 -10.86
C LEU A 50 0.70 -7.03 -10.46
N ASP A 51 1.74 -7.08 -11.29
CA ASP A 51 3.02 -7.72 -10.96
C ASP A 51 3.65 -7.09 -9.71
N TRP A 52 3.61 -5.76 -9.59
CA TRP A 52 4.13 -5.08 -8.40
C TRP A 52 3.32 -5.42 -7.12
N ILE A 53 2.00 -5.53 -7.21
CA ILE A 53 1.16 -5.99 -6.09
C ILE A 53 1.54 -7.43 -5.72
N ASP A 54 1.68 -8.31 -6.70
CA ASP A 54 2.02 -9.73 -6.48
C ASP A 54 3.41 -9.89 -5.84
N GLU A 55 4.41 -9.14 -6.30
CA GLU A 55 5.77 -9.23 -5.76
C GLU A 55 5.94 -8.61 -4.38
N ARG A 56 5.21 -7.51 -4.08
CA ARG A 56 5.41 -6.72 -2.85
C ARG A 56 4.35 -6.94 -1.78
N TYR A 57 3.17 -7.38 -2.16
CA TYR A 57 1.99 -7.50 -1.30
C TYR A 57 1.28 -8.84 -1.53
N ALA A 58 2.05 -9.88 -1.85
CA ALA A 58 1.68 -11.19 -2.39
C ALA A 58 0.47 -11.95 -1.83
N ASP A 59 -0.27 -11.44 -0.84
CA ASP A 59 -1.69 -11.76 -0.80
C ASP A 59 -2.55 -10.64 -0.20
N PRO A 60 -3.22 -9.83 -1.04
CA PRO A 60 -4.28 -8.92 -0.58
C PRO A 60 -5.39 -9.64 0.21
N LEU A 61 -5.58 -10.96 0.02
CA LEU A 61 -6.52 -11.79 0.78
C LEU A 61 -5.97 -12.23 2.15
N GLU A 62 -4.65 -12.38 2.32
CA GLU A 62 -4.05 -12.51 3.68
C GLU A 62 -4.17 -11.19 4.45
N VAL A 63 -3.98 -10.06 3.77
CA VAL A 63 -4.24 -8.72 4.34
C VAL A 63 -5.72 -8.57 4.70
N PHE A 64 -6.65 -9.07 3.86
CA PHE A 64 -8.08 -9.07 4.17
C PHE A 64 -8.40 -9.94 5.40
N GLY A 65 -7.73 -11.08 5.57
CA GLY A 65 -7.84 -11.96 6.74
C GLY A 65 -7.50 -11.28 8.08
N LEU A 66 -6.67 -10.22 8.06
CA LEU A 66 -6.33 -9.40 9.23
C LEU A 66 -7.38 -8.31 9.54
N TRP A 67 -8.28 -8.00 8.60
CA TRP A 67 -9.30 -6.95 8.72
C TRP A 67 -10.69 -7.50 9.08
N VAL A 68 -10.87 -8.82 9.05
CA VAL A 68 -12.10 -9.48 9.51
C VAL A 68 -11.99 -9.71 11.02
N PRO A 69 -12.90 -9.14 11.85
CA PRO A 69 -12.94 -9.47 13.27
C PRO A 69 -13.34 -10.93 13.44
N GLY A 70 -12.52 -11.70 14.16
CA GLY A 70 -12.95 -12.97 14.76
C GLY A 70 -13.98 -12.74 15.86
#